data_AF-A0AAF0PWY6-F1
#
_entry.id   AF-A0AAF0PWY6-F1
#
_cell.length_a   1.000
_cell.length_b   1.000
_cell.length_c   1.000
_cell.angle_alpha   90.00
_cell.angle_beta   90.00
_cell.angle_gamma   90.00
#
_symmetry.space_group_name_H-M   'P 1'
#
loop_
_entity.id
_entity.type
_entity.pdbx_description
1 polymer ?
#
loop_
_entity_poly.entity_id
_entity_poly.type
_entity_poly.pdbx_seq_one_letter_code
_entity_poly.pdbx_strand_id
1 'polypeptide(L)'
;MNHELLLQFFALSGYPCPTLQNPSDHFLKTINSDFDQDIEQGPTSRKSTEEVINILIKSYSDSDKYRAVQSQVAEICKQEGDVLEKRSRASFTTQSLVLTKRSFVNDFGYYWLHALRGSMLMFVATFITFMAIGGFSSFVEELKVFQREKLNGHYGSGSFVIANTLSALPYLVLVSFIPGAIAYFLTGLQGGFEHFMYFALVLFTCMMLVESLMMIVASIVPNFLMGLISGAGIQALMCLSGGFFRLPNDLPRVFWKYPLHYVAFHKYAYQGLFKNEFEGLKIHDENMKSLIKGEDILKYKWEMDIDYSKWVDLAILLGMIILYRLLFLLFVKAGEKVKPAVRAIMSNSPKQINSAETPLHEFSA
;
A
#
# COMPACT_ATOMS: atom_id res chain seq x y z
N MET A 1 -14.11 -41.75 8.08
CA MET A 1 -15.42 -42.13 8.64
C MET A 1 -16.48 -41.69 7.64
N ASN A 2 -17.24 -42.61 7.06
CA ASN A 2 -18.26 -42.27 6.07
C ASN A 2 -19.31 -41.36 6.73
N HIS A 3 -19.62 -40.22 6.10
CA HIS A 3 -20.52 -39.19 6.59
C HIS A 3 -21.90 -39.74 7.03
N GLU A 4 -22.39 -40.77 6.35
CA GLU A 4 -23.66 -41.46 6.67
C GLU A 4 -23.65 -42.19 8.01
N LEU A 5 -22.51 -42.75 8.43
CA LEU A 5 -22.39 -43.47 9.71
C LEU A 5 -22.47 -42.52 10.91
N LEU A 6 -22.05 -41.27 10.72
CA LEU A 6 -22.05 -40.23 11.73
C LEU A 6 -23.46 -39.65 11.90
N LEU A 7 -24.15 -39.42 10.77
CA LEU A 7 -25.57 -39.06 10.75
C LEU A 7 -26.44 -40.11 11.46
N GLN A 8 -26.23 -41.40 11.17
CA GLN A 8 -26.96 -42.49 11.82
C GLN A 8 -26.69 -42.54 13.33
N PHE A 9 -25.43 -42.34 13.76
CA PHE A 9 -25.07 -42.36 15.19
C PHE A 9 -25.74 -41.24 15.98
N PHE A 10 -25.72 -40.01 15.46
CA PHE A 10 -26.38 -38.87 16.10
C PHE A 10 -27.92 -39.03 16.09
N ALA A 11 -28.49 -39.56 15.00
CA ALA A 11 -29.93 -39.87 14.94
C ALA A 11 -30.35 -40.94 15.96
N LEU A 12 -29.58 -42.03 16.11
CA LEU A 12 -29.83 -43.07 17.12
C LEU A 12 -29.64 -42.57 18.56
N SER A 13 -28.80 -41.56 18.74
CA SER A 13 -28.57 -40.92 20.05
C SER A 13 -29.61 -39.84 20.38
N GLY A 14 -30.62 -39.64 19.52
CA GLY A 14 -31.73 -38.69 19.73
C GLY A 14 -31.54 -37.31 19.11
N TYR A 15 -30.50 -37.10 18.29
CA TYR A 15 -30.15 -35.82 17.66
C TYR A 15 -30.06 -35.95 16.14
N PRO A 16 -31.20 -36.13 15.43
CA PRO A 16 -31.19 -36.23 13.97
C PRO A 16 -30.87 -34.88 13.32
N CYS A 17 -29.99 -34.88 12.33
CA CYS A 17 -29.66 -33.67 11.56
C CYS A 17 -30.87 -33.21 10.71
N PRO A 18 -31.28 -31.93 10.79
CA PRO A 18 -32.31 -31.37 9.92
C PRO A 18 -31.93 -31.46 8.44
N THR A 19 -32.90 -31.71 7.58
CA THR A 19 -32.70 -31.96 6.13
C THR A 19 -32.11 -30.77 5.36
N LEU A 20 -32.21 -29.55 5.90
CA LEU A 20 -31.75 -28.30 5.28
C LEU A 20 -30.51 -27.71 5.97
N GLN A 21 -29.96 -28.39 6.98
CA GLN A 21 -28.77 -27.93 7.69
C GLN A 21 -27.54 -28.71 7.23
N ASN A 22 -26.41 -28.03 7.09
CA ASN A 22 -25.14 -28.70 6.87
C ASN A 22 -24.82 -29.61 8.09
N PRO A 23 -24.63 -30.93 7.89
CA PRO A 23 -24.39 -31.86 8.99
C PRO A 23 -23.19 -31.52 9.87
N SER A 24 -22.11 -31.00 9.29
CA SER A 24 -20.93 -30.58 10.07
C SER A 24 -21.23 -29.43 11.02
N ASP A 25 -22.03 -28.46 10.57
CA ASP A 25 -22.49 -27.34 11.38
C ASP A 25 -23.47 -27.80 12.48
N HIS A 26 -24.34 -28.76 12.15
CA HIS A 26 -25.25 -29.36 13.11
C HIS A 26 -24.52 -30.12 14.22
N PHE A 27 -23.53 -30.95 13.88
CA PHE A 27 -22.75 -31.69 14.88
C PHE A 27 -21.95 -30.74 15.77
N LEU A 28 -21.31 -29.72 15.18
CA LEU A 28 -20.53 -28.73 15.92
C LEU A 28 -21.40 -27.98 16.94
N LYS A 29 -22.60 -27.54 16.52
CA LYS A 29 -23.57 -26.89 17.42
C LYS A 29 -24.09 -27.80 18.52
N THR A 30 -24.16 -29.11 18.27
CA THR A 30 -24.67 -30.10 19.23
C THR A 30 -23.68 -30.42 20.35
N ILE A 31 -22.38 -30.24 20.12
CA ILE A 31 -21.31 -30.65 21.05
C ILE A 31 -20.47 -29.48 21.57
N ASN A 32 -20.75 -28.24 21.15
CA ASN A 32 -19.99 -27.08 21.55
C ASN A 32 -20.85 -26.12 22.39
N SER A 33 -20.44 -25.92 23.64
CA SER A 33 -21.09 -25.06 24.63
C SER A 33 -21.11 -23.58 24.23
N ASP A 34 -20.22 -23.14 23.34
CA ASP A 34 -20.16 -21.74 22.90
C ASP A 34 -21.44 -21.30 22.16
N PHE A 35 -22.23 -22.25 21.63
CA PHE A 35 -23.49 -21.96 20.94
C PHE A 35 -24.72 -22.01 21.86
N ASP A 36 -24.55 -22.23 23.17
CA ASP A 36 -25.66 -22.28 24.14
C ASP A 36 -26.31 -20.90 24.36
N GLN A 37 -25.60 -19.80 24.09
CA GLN A 37 -26.08 -18.43 24.33
C GLN A 37 -26.92 -17.81 23.21
N ASP A 38 -26.94 -18.40 22.01
CA ASP A 38 -27.56 -17.80 20.81
C ASP A 38 -29.07 -18.10 20.63
N ILE A 39 -29.79 -18.58 21.66
CA ILE A 39 -31.18 -19.05 21.51
C ILE A 39 -32.15 -18.27 22.40
N GLU A 40 -32.48 -17.03 22.00
CA GLU A 40 -33.79 -16.44 22.32
C GLU A 40 -34.85 -17.07 21.40
N GLN A 41 -35.46 -18.18 21.83
CA GLN A 41 -36.87 -18.54 21.56
C GLN A 41 -37.26 -19.90 22.16
N GLY A 42 -38.03 -19.85 23.25
CA GLY A 42 -39.21 -20.71 23.50
C GLY A 42 -39.01 -22.20 23.87
N PRO A 43 -39.90 -22.77 24.70
CA PRO A 43 -39.52 -23.79 25.68
C PRO A 43 -39.98 -25.21 25.32
N THR A 44 -39.08 -26.19 25.45
CA THR A 44 -39.35 -27.54 26.00
C THR A 44 -38.02 -28.28 26.14
N SER A 45 -37.56 -28.49 27.38
CA SER A 45 -36.60 -29.54 27.78
C SER A 45 -35.46 -29.86 26.79
N ARG A 46 -34.58 -28.90 26.49
CA ARG A 46 -33.29 -29.21 25.85
C ARG A 46 -32.23 -29.39 26.94
N LYS A 47 -31.66 -30.59 26.99
CA LYS A 47 -30.55 -30.98 27.87
C LYS A 47 -29.34 -30.08 27.61
N SER A 48 -28.55 -29.77 28.65
CA SER A 48 -27.35 -28.94 28.48
C SER A 48 -26.36 -29.63 27.53
N THR A 49 -25.53 -28.85 26.83
CA THR A 49 -24.54 -29.42 25.90
C THR A 49 -23.62 -30.43 26.59
N GLU A 50 -23.33 -30.26 27.88
CA GLU A 50 -22.60 -31.24 28.70
C GLU A 50 -23.35 -32.57 28.89
N GLU A 51 -24.67 -32.52 29.10
CA GLU A 51 -25.51 -33.72 29.18
C GLU A 51 -25.59 -34.43 27.82
N VAL A 52 -25.67 -33.67 26.72
CA VAL A 52 -25.65 -34.21 25.35
C VAL A 52 -24.33 -34.94 25.07
N ILE A 53 -23.20 -34.32 25.43
CA ILE A 53 -21.86 -34.91 25.31
C ILE A 53 -21.78 -36.21 26.13
N ASN A 54 -22.25 -36.21 27.38
CA ASN A 54 -22.22 -37.41 28.22
C ASN A 54 -23.07 -38.56 27.65
N ILE A 55 -24.23 -38.25 27.05
CA ILE A 55 -25.08 -39.24 26.38
C ILE A 55 -24.38 -39.81 25.14
N LEU A 56 -23.75 -38.96 24.33
CA LEU A 56 -23.01 -39.39 23.13
C LEU A 56 -21.78 -40.24 23.50
N ILE A 57 -21.05 -39.86 24.54
CA ILE A 57 -19.91 -40.64 25.05
C ILE A 57 -20.38 -42.02 25.51
N LYS A 58 -21.46 -42.09 26.28
CA LYS A 58 -22.01 -43.35 26.77
C LYS A 58 -22.52 -44.24 25.62
N SER A 59 -23.24 -43.64 24.66
CA SER A 59 -23.72 -44.34 23.47
C SER A 59 -22.56 -44.87 22.61
N TYR A 60 -21.46 -44.11 22.53
CA TYR A 60 -20.26 -44.54 21.84
C TYR A 60 -19.55 -45.67 22.57
N SER A 61 -19.36 -45.58 23.90
CA SER A 61 -18.69 -46.63 24.68
C SER A 61 -19.43 -47.96 24.67
N ASP A 62 -20.76 -47.91 24.54
CA ASP A 62 -21.62 -49.10 24.45
C ASP A 62 -21.68 -49.68 23.03
N SER A 63 -21.15 -48.97 22.02
CA SER A 63 -21.20 -49.38 20.61
C SER A 63 -20.12 -50.41 20.25
N ASP A 64 -20.47 -51.35 19.37
CA ASP A 64 -19.51 -52.31 18.78
C ASP A 64 -18.37 -51.62 18.03
N LYS A 65 -18.59 -50.39 17.52
CA LYS A 65 -17.54 -49.58 16.89
C LYS A 65 -16.46 -49.18 17.88
N TYR A 66 -16.81 -48.86 19.12
CA TYR A 66 -15.83 -48.56 20.17
C TYR A 66 -14.96 -49.77 20.49
N ARG A 67 -15.57 -50.97 20.52
CA ARG A 67 -14.82 -52.23 20.71
C ARG A 67 -13.88 -52.53 19.54
N ALA A 68 -14.31 -52.29 18.30
CA ALA A 68 -13.47 -52.44 17.12
C ALA A 68 -12.31 -51.43 17.07
N VAL A 69 -12.54 -50.20 17.52
CA VAL A 69 -11.49 -49.18 17.65
C VAL A 69 -10.53 -49.57 18.77
N GLN A 70 -11.02 -50.04 19.92
CA GLN A 70 -10.19 -50.55 21.02
C GLN A 70 -9.31 -51.72 20.59
N SER A 71 -9.84 -52.66 19.79
CA SER A 71 -9.04 -53.77 19.27
C SER A 71 -7.98 -53.30 18.26
N GLN A 72 -8.31 -52.36 17.38
CA GLN A 72 -7.32 -51.75 16.48
C GLN A 72 -6.26 -50.96 17.22
N VAL A 73 -6.63 -50.20 18.26
CA VAL A 73 -5.68 -49.47 19.10
C VAL A 73 -4.77 -50.44 19.85
N ALA A 74 -5.30 -51.55 20.38
CA ALA A 74 -4.51 -52.58 21.03
C ALA A 74 -3.56 -53.30 20.05
N GLU A 75 -3.95 -53.44 18.79
CA GLU A 75 -3.13 -54.01 17.71
C GLU A 75 -2.02 -53.05 17.26
N ILE A 76 -2.33 -51.75 17.15
CA ILE A 76 -1.36 -50.68 16.88
C ILE A 76 -0.37 -50.55 18.05
N CYS A 77 -0.82 -50.69 19.31
CA CYS A 77 0.07 -50.69 20.47
C CYS A 77 0.98 -51.93 20.56
N LYS A 78 0.65 -53.02 19.85
CA LYS A 78 1.50 -54.22 19.76
C LYS A 78 2.52 -54.17 18.61
N GLN A 79 2.28 -53.34 17.59
CA GLN A 79 3.33 -53.03 16.64
C GLN A 79 4.40 -52.21 17.37
N GLU A 80 5.59 -52.77 17.56
CA GLU A 80 6.79 -52.06 18.01
C GLU A 80 7.16 -50.96 16.99
N GLY A 81 6.38 -49.88 16.98
CA GLY A 81 6.91 -48.56 16.74
C GLY A 81 7.52 -48.10 18.05
N ASP A 82 8.72 -47.54 17.97
CA ASP A 82 9.45 -46.89 19.06
C ASP A 82 8.45 -46.24 20.03
N VAL A 83 8.51 -46.62 21.31
CA VAL A 83 7.68 -45.99 22.35
C VAL A 83 7.93 -44.49 22.19
N LEU A 84 6.94 -43.76 21.68
CA LEU A 84 6.97 -42.31 21.67
C LEU A 84 6.95 -41.92 23.14
N GLU A 85 8.15 -41.81 23.73
CA GLU A 85 8.39 -41.05 24.94
C GLU A 85 7.56 -39.78 24.79
N LYS A 86 6.80 -39.43 25.82
CA LYS A 86 6.03 -38.19 25.87
C LYS A 86 7.03 -37.06 25.69
N ARG A 87 7.27 -36.68 24.43
CA ARG A 87 8.41 -35.87 24.03
C ARG A 87 8.30 -34.59 24.84
N SER A 88 9.30 -34.37 25.69
CA SER A 88 9.38 -33.15 26.50
C SER A 88 9.06 -31.96 25.58
N ARG A 89 8.18 -31.07 26.04
CA ARG A 89 7.82 -29.86 25.29
C ARG A 89 9.13 -29.26 24.79
N ALA A 90 9.28 -29.16 23.47
CA ALA A 90 10.45 -28.58 22.86
C ALA A 90 10.73 -27.23 23.54
N SER A 91 11.99 -26.87 23.75
CA SER A 91 12.33 -25.60 24.41
C SER A 91 11.60 -24.45 23.74
N PHE A 92 11.27 -23.41 24.51
CA PHE A 92 10.62 -22.20 23.97
C PHE A 92 11.36 -21.67 22.73
N THR A 93 12.68 -21.78 22.70
CA THR A 93 13.53 -21.44 21.54
C THR A 93 13.27 -22.31 20.32
N THR A 94 13.13 -23.62 20.48
CA THR A 94 12.85 -24.54 19.37
C THR A 94 11.43 -24.36 18.86
N GLN A 95 10.46 -24.18 19.77
CA GLN A 95 9.08 -23.86 19.39
C GLN A 95 9.00 -22.52 18.67
N SER A 96 9.63 -21.47 19.21
CA SER A 96 9.68 -20.15 18.60
C SER A 96 10.38 -20.20 17.24
N LEU A 97 11.49 -20.90 17.10
CA LEU A 97 12.19 -21.08 15.82
C LEU A 97 11.33 -21.85 14.80
N VAL A 98 10.70 -22.95 15.20
CA VAL A 98 9.87 -23.77 14.31
C VAL A 98 8.58 -23.04 13.93
N LEU A 99 7.95 -22.33 14.87
CA LEU A 99 6.77 -21.51 14.59
C LEU A 99 7.13 -20.31 13.73
N THR A 100 8.28 -19.67 13.96
CA THR A 100 8.79 -18.60 13.10
C THR A 100 9.05 -19.14 11.70
N LYS A 101 9.77 -20.26 11.56
CA LYS A 101 10.03 -20.92 10.27
C LYS A 101 8.74 -21.34 9.57
N ARG A 102 7.77 -21.90 10.31
CA ARG A 102 6.46 -22.27 9.78
C ARG A 102 5.68 -21.03 9.34
N SER A 103 5.71 -19.95 10.12
CA SER A 103 5.06 -18.68 9.76
C SER A 103 5.67 -18.12 8.48
N PHE A 104 7.00 -18.08 8.37
CA PHE A 104 7.68 -17.68 7.14
C PHE A 104 7.26 -18.58 5.96
N VAL A 105 7.38 -19.90 6.09
CA VAL A 105 7.04 -20.83 4.99
C VAL A 105 5.55 -20.75 4.60
N ASN A 106 4.65 -20.57 5.57
CA ASN A 106 3.21 -20.50 5.35
C ASN A 106 2.76 -19.13 4.81
N ASP A 107 3.49 -18.04 5.11
CA ASP A 107 3.34 -16.73 4.47
C ASP A 107 3.94 -16.70 3.05
N PHE A 108 4.82 -17.64 2.69
CA PHE A 108 5.44 -17.74 1.37
C PHE A 108 4.66 -18.62 0.37
N GLY A 109 3.32 -18.70 0.48
CA GLY A 109 2.51 -19.29 -0.59
C GLY A 109 2.73 -18.56 -1.93
N TYR A 110 2.76 -19.26 -3.07
CA TYR A 110 3.14 -18.67 -4.37
C TYR A 110 2.24 -17.49 -4.79
N TYR A 111 1.00 -17.42 -4.30
CA TYR A 111 0.09 -16.28 -4.47
C TYR A 111 0.64 -14.95 -3.87
N TRP A 112 1.52 -15.03 -2.87
CA TRP A 112 2.23 -13.88 -2.32
C TRP A 112 3.38 -13.40 -3.19
N LEU A 113 4.02 -14.25 -4.00
CA LEU A 113 5.17 -13.85 -4.83
C LEU A 113 4.81 -12.70 -5.79
N HIS A 114 3.60 -12.71 -6.37
CA HIS A 114 3.12 -11.62 -7.23
C HIS A 114 2.83 -10.34 -6.46
N ALA A 115 2.30 -10.44 -5.24
CA ALA A 115 2.13 -9.27 -4.39
C ALA A 115 3.48 -8.72 -3.92
N LEU A 116 4.48 -9.56 -3.69
CA LEU A 116 5.85 -9.17 -3.32
C LEU A 116 6.57 -8.45 -4.47
N ARG A 117 6.37 -8.90 -5.72
CA ARG A 117 6.89 -8.18 -6.90
C ARG A 117 6.22 -6.81 -7.06
N GLY A 118 4.89 -6.75 -6.92
CA GLY A 118 4.16 -5.49 -6.94
C GLY A 118 4.61 -4.53 -5.81
N SER A 119 4.71 -5.02 -4.58
CA SER A 119 5.15 -4.20 -3.44
C SER A 119 6.60 -3.74 -3.54
N MET A 120 7.47 -4.55 -4.15
CA MET A 120 8.85 -4.17 -4.44
C MET A 120 8.93 -3.03 -5.46
N LEU A 121 8.22 -3.12 -6.59
CA LEU A 121 8.19 -2.06 -7.62
C LEU A 121 7.72 -0.73 -7.04
N MET A 122 6.66 -0.81 -6.24
CA MET A 122 6.09 0.30 -5.49
C MET A 122 7.08 0.90 -4.51
N PHE A 123 7.73 0.06 -3.72
CA PHE A 123 8.70 0.48 -2.73
C PHE A 123 9.86 1.22 -3.41
N VAL A 124 10.44 0.67 -4.48
CA VAL A 124 11.55 1.32 -5.19
C VAL A 124 11.13 2.66 -5.78
N ALA A 125 10.00 2.69 -6.51
CA ALA A 125 9.51 3.93 -7.12
C ALA A 125 9.22 5.01 -6.06
N THR A 126 8.55 4.64 -4.98
CA THR A 126 8.18 5.57 -3.91
C THR A 126 9.42 5.99 -3.11
N PHE A 127 10.27 5.06 -2.71
CA PHE A 127 11.46 5.34 -1.90
C PHE A 127 12.41 6.30 -2.60
N ILE A 128 12.72 6.06 -3.88
CA ILE A 128 13.58 6.95 -4.67
C ILE A 128 12.96 8.36 -4.77
N THR A 129 11.64 8.46 -4.95
CA THR A 129 10.96 9.77 -5.00
C THR A 129 10.99 10.52 -3.66
N PHE A 130 10.89 9.81 -2.53
CA PHE A 130 11.00 10.44 -1.21
C PHE A 130 12.43 10.90 -0.92
N MET A 131 13.44 10.11 -1.31
CA MET A 131 14.84 10.50 -1.16
C MET A 131 15.18 11.76 -1.98
N ALA A 132 14.54 11.95 -3.13
CA ALA A 132 14.71 13.15 -3.96
C ALA A 132 14.31 14.46 -3.26
N ILE A 133 13.44 14.40 -2.25
CA ILE A 133 13.06 15.57 -1.44
C ILE A 133 14.29 16.15 -0.72
N GLY A 134 15.31 15.35 -0.43
CA GLY A 134 16.57 15.82 0.17
C GLY A 134 17.28 16.90 -0.65
N GLY A 135 17.08 16.94 -1.98
CA GLY A 135 17.63 18.00 -2.85
C GLY A 135 16.94 19.37 -2.70
N PHE A 136 15.87 19.46 -1.92
CA PHE A 136 15.07 20.68 -1.76
C PHE A 136 15.87 21.88 -1.24
N SER A 137 16.85 21.67 -0.36
CA SER A 137 17.68 22.76 0.18
C SER A 137 18.47 23.47 -0.92
N SER A 138 19.07 22.71 -1.83
CA SER A 138 19.81 23.24 -2.97
C SER A 138 18.92 24.13 -3.84
N PHE A 139 17.70 23.67 -4.15
CA PHE A 139 16.77 24.44 -4.98
C PHE A 139 16.34 25.76 -4.33
N VAL A 140 16.15 25.78 -3.01
CA VAL A 140 15.82 27.02 -2.27
C VAL A 140 16.96 28.03 -2.37
N GLU A 141 18.22 27.57 -2.33
CA GLU A 141 19.39 28.44 -2.50
C GLU A 141 19.49 28.99 -3.93
N GLU A 142 19.35 28.12 -4.94
CA GLU A 142 19.33 28.52 -6.35
C GLU A 142 18.23 29.55 -6.64
N LEU A 143 17.03 29.35 -6.07
CA LEU A 143 15.92 30.29 -6.28
C LEU A 143 16.21 31.68 -5.68
N LYS A 144 16.97 31.77 -4.57
CA LYS A 144 17.40 33.05 -3.99
C LYS A 144 18.39 33.76 -4.90
N VAL A 145 19.36 33.02 -5.44
CA VAL A 145 20.35 33.54 -6.40
C VAL A 145 19.64 34.04 -7.66
N PHE A 146 18.74 33.21 -8.22
CA PHE A 146 17.91 33.56 -9.37
C PHE A 146 17.16 34.87 -9.18
N GLN A 147 16.48 35.05 -8.04
CA GLN A 147 15.75 36.27 -7.74
C GLN A 147 16.66 37.51 -7.75
N ARG A 148 17.89 37.39 -7.24
CA ARG A 148 18.88 38.47 -7.23
C ARG A 148 19.42 38.79 -8.63
N GLU A 149 19.81 37.78 -9.40
CA GLU A 149 20.39 37.97 -10.74
C GLU A 149 19.37 38.52 -11.74
N LYS A 150 18.11 38.09 -11.59
CA LYS A 150 17.00 38.59 -12.39
C LYS A 150 16.65 40.03 -12.06
N LEU A 151 16.68 40.45 -10.79
CA LEU A 151 16.50 41.86 -10.42
C LEU A 151 17.56 42.77 -11.04
N ASN A 152 18.76 42.22 -11.27
CA ASN A 152 19.85 42.90 -11.97
C ASN A 152 19.74 42.78 -13.51
N GLY A 153 18.71 42.12 -14.04
CA GLY A 153 18.44 42.05 -15.48
C GLY A 153 19.27 41.03 -16.28
N HIS A 154 19.92 40.05 -15.65
CA HIS A 154 20.81 39.12 -16.36
C HIS A 154 20.07 38.13 -17.27
N TYR A 155 18.93 37.57 -16.82
CA TYR A 155 18.16 36.59 -17.58
C TYR A 155 16.70 36.46 -17.09
N GLY A 156 15.84 35.87 -17.92
CA GLY A 156 14.42 35.68 -17.62
C GLY A 156 14.08 34.33 -16.97
N SER A 157 12.86 34.20 -16.43
CA SER A 157 12.42 32.96 -15.75
C SER A 157 12.35 31.76 -16.69
N GLY A 158 12.05 31.96 -17.98
CA GLY A 158 12.03 30.87 -18.96
C GLY A 158 13.42 30.27 -19.18
N SER A 159 14.44 31.11 -19.32
CA SER A 159 15.84 30.69 -19.45
C SER A 159 16.31 29.91 -18.22
N PHE A 160 15.93 30.36 -17.02
CA PHE A 160 16.21 29.65 -15.77
C PHE A 160 15.61 28.25 -15.75
N VAL A 161 14.30 28.12 -16.06
CA VAL A 161 13.60 26.83 -16.06
C VAL A 161 14.24 25.85 -17.04
N ILE A 162 14.57 26.29 -18.25
CA ILE A 162 15.18 25.44 -19.27
C ILE A 162 16.59 25.03 -18.85
N ALA A 163 17.42 25.99 -18.44
CA ALA A 163 18.79 25.71 -18.00
C ALA A 163 18.81 24.74 -16.81
N ASN A 164 17.99 24.98 -15.80
CA ASN A 164 17.88 24.11 -14.63
C ASN A 164 17.43 22.70 -15.00
N THR A 165 16.44 22.58 -15.89
CA THR A 165 15.97 21.27 -16.35
C THR A 165 17.09 20.52 -17.05
N LEU A 166 17.81 21.16 -17.98
CA LEU A 166 18.89 20.53 -18.73
C LEU A 166 20.09 20.17 -17.85
N SER A 167 20.44 20.99 -16.85
CA SER A 167 21.53 20.72 -15.93
C SER A 167 21.21 19.57 -14.97
N ALA A 168 19.95 19.39 -14.57
CA ALA A 168 19.54 18.32 -13.67
C ALA A 168 19.47 16.93 -14.34
N LEU A 169 19.14 16.87 -15.64
CA LEU A 169 18.99 15.62 -16.40
C LEU A 169 20.10 14.57 -16.15
N PRO A 170 21.40 14.87 -16.32
CA PRO A 170 22.45 13.86 -16.17
C PRO A 170 22.50 13.28 -14.76
N TYR A 171 22.29 14.11 -13.73
CA TYR A 171 22.30 13.67 -12.34
C TYR A 171 21.07 12.81 -12.01
N LEU A 172 19.89 13.19 -12.50
CA LEU A 172 18.68 12.42 -12.30
C LEU A 172 18.70 11.07 -13.02
N VAL A 173 19.33 11.00 -14.20
CA VAL A 173 19.57 9.72 -14.89
C VAL A 173 20.45 8.83 -14.02
N LEU A 174 21.58 9.34 -13.49
CA LEU A 174 22.47 8.53 -12.66
C LEU A 174 21.79 8.04 -11.36
N VAL A 175 21.10 8.93 -10.66
CA VAL A 175 20.45 8.64 -9.37
C VAL A 175 19.23 7.74 -9.53
N SER A 176 18.58 7.71 -10.69
CA SER A 176 17.49 6.74 -10.95
C SER A 176 18.00 5.42 -11.52
N PHE A 177 18.97 5.46 -12.45
CA PHE A 177 19.45 4.30 -13.18
C PHE A 177 20.28 3.36 -12.31
N ILE A 178 21.23 3.87 -11.51
CA ILE A 178 22.14 3.03 -10.71
C ILE A 178 21.38 2.23 -9.64
N PRO A 179 20.64 2.85 -8.71
CA PRO A 179 19.88 2.09 -7.71
C PRO A 179 18.72 1.32 -8.34
N GLY A 180 18.12 1.83 -9.43
CA GLY A 180 17.10 1.11 -10.18
C GLY A 180 17.62 -0.19 -10.78
N ALA A 181 18.80 -0.17 -11.41
CA ALA A 181 19.45 -1.35 -11.96
C ALA A 181 19.78 -2.38 -10.87
N ILE A 182 20.36 -1.93 -9.75
CA ILE A 182 20.66 -2.82 -8.62
C ILE A 182 19.38 -3.48 -8.12
N ALA A 183 18.32 -2.71 -7.87
CA ALA A 183 17.06 -3.24 -7.38
C ALA A 183 16.42 -4.21 -8.39
N TYR A 184 16.48 -3.87 -9.68
CA TYR A 184 15.86 -4.67 -10.74
C TYR A 184 16.51 -6.05 -10.90
N PHE A 185 17.84 -6.10 -10.98
CA PHE A 185 18.57 -7.36 -11.13
C PHE A 185 18.60 -8.18 -9.83
N LEU A 186 18.66 -7.54 -8.66
CA LEU A 186 18.67 -8.25 -7.37
C LEU A 186 17.37 -9.01 -7.09
N THR A 187 16.25 -8.48 -7.58
CA THR A 187 14.91 -9.04 -7.30
C THR A 187 14.43 -10.04 -8.35
N GLY A 188 15.13 -10.15 -9.48
CA GLY A 188 14.78 -11.09 -10.54
C GLY A 188 13.40 -10.80 -11.16
N LEU A 189 13.13 -9.52 -11.44
CA LEU A 189 11.97 -9.08 -12.24
C LEU A 189 12.02 -9.67 -13.66
N GLN A 190 10.94 -9.50 -14.43
CA GLN A 190 10.81 -10.08 -15.77
C GLN A 190 11.97 -9.70 -16.68
N GLY A 191 12.77 -10.68 -17.09
CA GLY A 191 13.97 -10.45 -17.90
C GLY A 191 13.67 -9.90 -19.29
N GLY A 192 14.53 -8.99 -19.76
CA GLY A 192 14.48 -8.43 -21.11
C GLY A 192 14.95 -6.98 -21.13
N PHE A 193 15.66 -6.59 -22.18
CA PHE A 193 16.16 -5.22 -22.30
C PHE A 193 15.04 -4.18 -22.33
N GLU A 194 13.92 -4.49 -23.00
CA GLU A 194 12.76 -3.61 -23.05
C GLU A 194 12.13 -3.40 -21.66
N HIS A 195 11.94 -4.48 -20.89
CA HIS A 195 11.36 -4.41 -19.55
C HIS A 195 12.24 -3.59 -18.60
N PHE A 196 13.56 -3.79 -18.66
CA PHE A 196 14.51 -3.01 -17.86
C PHE A 196 14.53 -1.53 -18.28
N MET A 197 14.58 -1.25 -19.58
CA MET A 197 14.60 0.12 -20.09
C MET A 197 13.32 0.87 -19.74
N TYR A 198 12.16 0.24 -19.88
CA TYR A 198 10.88 0.82 -19.46
C TYR A 198 10.87 1.12 -17.95
N PHE A 199 11.32 0.16 -17.12
CA PHE A 199 11.44 0.36 -15.68
C PHE A 199 12.33 1.57 -15.33
N ALA A 200 13.52 1.66 -15.95
CA ALA A 200 14.44 2.77 -15.74
C ALA A 200 13.85 4.12 -16.20
N LEU A 201 13.17 4.15 -17.35
CA LEU A 201 12.49 5.34 -17.86
C LEU A 201 11.38 5.82 -16.92
N VAL A 202 10.58 4.92 -16.35
CA VAL A 202 9.54 5.29 -15.38
C VAL A 202 10.18 5.87 -14.11
N LEU A 203 11.23 5.25 -13.56
CA LEU A 203 11.93 5.78 -12.39
C LEU A 203 12.52 7.18 -12.64
N PHE A 204 13.17 7.36 -13.79
CA PHE A 204 13.69 8.65 -14.23
C PHE A 204 12.57 9.71 -14.34
N THR A 205 11.45 9.34 -14.95
CA THR A 205 10.30 10.23 -15.13
C THR A 205 9.67 10.63 -13.79
N CYS A 206 9.56 9.68 -12.85
CA CYS A 206 9.14 9.96 -11.47
C CYS A 206 10.08 10.95 -10.76
N MET A 207 11.39 10.80 -10.93
CA MET A 207 12.38 11.72 -10.38
C MET A 207 12.24 13.14 -10.95
N MET A 208 12.07 13.27 -12.26
CA MET A 208 11.81 14.55 -12.93
C MET A 208 10.52 15.22 -12.43
N LEU A 209 9.47 14.45 -12.17
CA LEU A 209 8.20 14.95 -11.63
C LEU A 209 8.35 15.46 -10.21
N VAL A 210 9.05 14.72 -9.35
CA VAL A 210 9.32 15.16 -7.97
C VAL A 210 10.15 16.41 -7.95
N GLU A 211 11.20 16.49 -8.76
CA GLU A 211 12.00 17.70 -8.88
C GLU A 211 11.14 18.90 -9.26
N SER A 212 10.27 18.73 -10.27
CA SER A 212 9.33 19.76 -10.72
C SER A 212 8.35 20.17 -9.62
N LEU A 213 7.80 19.20 -8.89
CA LEU A 213 6.90 19.44 -7.75
C LEU A 213 7.62 20.21 -6.64
N MET A 214 8.84 19.81 -6.29
CA MET A 214 9.64 20.46 -5.25
C MET A 214 10.02 21.90 -5.64
N MET A 215 10.29 22.19 -6.91
CA MET A 215 10.49 23.57 -7.38
C MET A 215 9.22 24.42 -7.27
N ILE A 216 8.04 23.87 -7.55
CA ILE A 216 6.76 24.56 -7.33
C ILE A 216 6.61 24.92 -5.85
N VAL A 217 6.83 23.95 -4.95
CA VAL A 217 6.77 24.17 -3.50
C VAL A 217 7.78 25.24 -3.06
N ALA A 218 9.02 25.18 -3.56
CA ALA A 218 10.06 26.18 -3.24
C ALA A 218 9.67 27.61 -3.65
N SER A 219 8.90 27.76 -4.73
CA SER A 219 8.44 29.07 -5.20
C SER A 219 7.33 29.70 -4.35
N ILE A 220 6.55 28.87 -3.65
CA ILE A 220 5.38 29.29 -2.87
C ILE A 220 5.77 29.53 -1.40
N VAL A 221 6.61 28.65 -0.84
CA VAL A 221 6.86 28.62 0.59
C VAL A 221 7.97 29.58 0.99
N PRO A 222 7.80 30.39 2.06
CA PRO A 222 8.79 31.40 2.44
C PRO A 222 10.05 30.84 3.08
N ASN A 223 9.97 29.66 3.70
CA ASN A 223 11.05 29.07 4.50
C ASN A 223 11.30 27.60 4.14
N PHE A 224 12.56 27.17 4.22
CA PHE A 224 12.99 25.81 3.89
C PHE A 224 12.22 24.71 4.65
N LEU A 225 12.08 24.83 5.97
CA LEU A 225 11.42 23.81 6.79
C LEU A 225 9.96 23.58 6.41
N MET A 226 9.21 24.66 6.15
CA MET A 226 7.82 24.56 5.68
C MET A 226 7.76 23.89 4.30
N GLY A 227 8.75 24.13 3.44
CA GLY A 227 8.81 23.54 2.12
C GLY A 227 9.07 22.05 2.18
N LEU A 228 9.96 21.61 3.08
CA LEU A 228 10.22 20.20 3.33
C LEU A 228 8.96 19.46 3.83
N ILE A 229 8.29 20.03 4.84
CA ILE A 229 7.06 19.44 5.42
C ILE A 229 5.95 19.39 4.36
N SER A 230 5.75 20.48 3.62
CA SER A 230 4.70 20.55 2.59
C SER A 230 4.98 19.61 1.42
N GLY A 231 6.23 19.58 0.95
CA GLY A 231 6.65 18.69 -0.13
C GLY A 231 6.48 17.22 0.22
N ALA A 232 6.94 16.81 1.41
CA ALA A 232 6.75 15.45 1.91
C ALA A 232 5.28 15.10 2.10
N GLY A 233 4.46 16.03 2.62
CA GLY A 233 3.02 15.84 2.78
C GLY A 233 2.28 15.66 1.46
N ILE A 234 2.57 16.50 0.46
CA ILE A 234 1.98 16.38 -0.89
C ILE A 234 2.41 15.06 -1.53
N GLN A 235 3.69 14.70 -1.43
CA GLN A 235 4.22 13.44 -1.96
C GLN A 235 3.54 12.22 -1.31
N ALA A 236 3.37 12.24 0.02
CA ALA A 236 2.71 11.17 0.76
C ALA A 236 1.22 11.04 0.38
N LEU A 237 0.50 12.16 0.23
CA LEU A 237 -0.89 12.16 -0.22
C LEU A 237 -1.02 11.58 -1.64
N MET A 238 -0.15 12.00 -2.56
CA MET A 238 -0.13 11.46 -3.93
C MET A 238 0.17 9.96 -3.94
N CYS A 239 1.16 9.52 -3.17
CA CYS A 239 1.53 8.11 -3.03
C CYS A 239 0.36 7.26 -2.49
N LEU A 240 -0.34 7.74 -1.46
CA LEU A 240 -1.48 7.05 -0.86
C LEU A 240 -2.63 6.91 -1.86
N SER A 241 -2.86 7.92 -2.68
CA SER A 241 -3.87 7.90 -3.74
C SER A 241 -3.46 7.11 -4.99
N GLY A 242 -2.23 6.59 -5.07
CA GLY A 242 -1.69 5.94 -6.27
C GLY A 242 -2.32 4.59 -6.64
N GLY A 243 -3.23 4.03 -5.81
CA GLY A 243 -3.98 2.82 -6.12
C GLY A 243 -3.37 1.51 -5.56
N PHE A 244 -2.26 1.58 -4.83
CA PHE A 244 -1.63 0.42 -4.18
C PHE A 244 -2.11 0.21 -2.74
N PHE A 245 -2.05 1.24 -1.90
CA PHE A 245 -2.45 1.16 -0.49
C PHE A 245 -3.95 0.93 -0.32
N ARG A 246 -4.74 1.47 -1.26
CA ARG A 246 -6.16 1.21 -1.38
C ARG A 246 -6.54 1.25 -2.86
N LEU A 247 -7.34 0.29 -3.29
CA LEU A 247 -7.67 0.13 -4.69
C LEU A 247 -8.64 1.22 -5.16
N PRO A 248 -8.60 1.63 -6.44
CA PRO A 248 -9.38 2.75 -6.97
C PRO A 248 -10.90 2.65 -6.75
N ASN A 249 -11.46 1.44 -6.63
CA ASN A 249 -12.90 1.25 -6.40
C ASN A 249 -13.31 1.44 -4.93
N ASP A 250 -12.37 1.23 -4.00
CA ASP A 250 -12.58 1.39 -2.56
C ASP A 250 -12.30 2.81 -2.06
N LEU A 251 -11.89 3.73 -2.95
CA LEU A 251 -11.60 5.12 -2.61
C LEU A 251 -12.90 5.95 -2.49
N PRO A 252 -13.07 6.73 -1.40
CA PRO A 252 -14.15 7.71 -1.30
C PRO A 252 -14.16 8.69 -2.47
N ARG A 253 -15.34 8.91 -3.07
CA ARG A 253 -15.43 9.54 -4.40
C ARG A 253 -15.02 11.01 -4.45
N VAL A 254 -15.35 11.78 -3.42
CA VAL A 254 -15.36 13.27 -3.47
C VAL A 254 -13.98 13.92 -3.39
N PHE A 255 -13.01 13.28 -2.72
CA PHE A 255 -11.67 13.85 -2.53
C PHE A 255 -10.58 12.89 -3.01
N TRP A 256 -10.69 11.61 -2.64
CA TRP A 256 -9.67 10.61 -2.89
C TRP A 256 -9.71 10.12 -4.35
N LYS A 257 -10.88 9.73 -4.85
CA LYS A 257 -11.01 9.25 -6.24
C LYS A 257 -10.95 10.39 -7.25
N TYR A 258 -11.70 11.47 -7.00
CA TYR A 258 -11.67 12.68 -7.81
C TYR A 258 -11.37 13.85 -6.87
N PRO A 259 -10.29 14.65 -7.04
CA PRO A 259 -9.30 14.62 -8.12
C PRO A 259 -8.01 13.86 -7.79
N LEU A 260 -7.76 13.52 -6.51
CA LEU A 260 -6.40 13.18 -6.04
C LEU A 260 -5.78 11.99 -6.76
N HIS A 261 -6.52 10.89 -6.94
CA HIS A 261 -6.08 9.70 -7.67
C HIS A 261 -5.64 10.00 -9.12
N TYR A 262 -6.33 10.90 -9.83
CA TYR A 262 -6.01 11.21 -11.23
C TYR A 262 -4.90 12.25 -11.39
N VAL A 263 -4.70 13.11 -10.38
CA VAL A 263 -3.62 14.10 -10.34
C VAL A 263 -2.30 13.47 -9.87
N ALA A 264 -2.38 12.44 -9.03
CA ALA A 264 -1.20 11.76 -8.52
C ALA A 264 -0.47 11.01 -9.64
N PHE A 265 0.74 11.45 -9.98
CA PHE A 265 1.58 10.79 -10.98
C PHE A 265 1.91 9.33 -10.61
N HIS A 266 1.96 9.04 -9.31
CA HIS A 266 2.16 7.69 -8.78
C HIS A 266 1.17 6.68 -9.36
N LYS A 267 -0.09 7.07 -9.61
CA LYS A 267 -1.09 6.21 -10.27
C LYS A 267 -0.53 5.64 -11.57
N TYR A 268 -0.12 6.51 -12.49
CA TYR A 268 0.35 6.12 -13.82
C TYR A 268 1.71 5.42 -13.75
N ALA A 269 2.57 5.81 -12.81
CA ALA A 269 3.84 5.12 -12.56
C ALA A 269 3.61 3.66 -12.13
N TYR A 270 2.72 3.43 -11.17
CA TYR A 270 2.43 2.09 -10.67
C TYR A 270 1.72 1.25 -11.72
N GLN A 271 0.74 1.81 -12.42
CA GLN A 271 0.08 1.14 -13.55
C GLN A 271 1.09 0.71 -14.62
N GLY A 272 1.99 1.61 -15.01
CA GLY A 272 3.04 1.31 -15.98
C GLY A 272 4.00 0.22 -15.50
N LEU A 273 4.50 0.33 -14.27
CA LEU A 273 5.42 -0.66 -13.69
C LEU A 273 4.78 -2.05 -13.56
N PHE A 274 3.51 -2.11 -13.14
CA PHE A 274 2.79 -3.37 -13.02
C PHE A 274 2.48 -3.98 -14.39
N LYS A 275 2.03 -3.20 -15.37
CA LYS A 275 1.87 -3.70 -16.75
C LYS A 275 3.20 -4.25 -17.27
N ASN A 276 4.31 -3.54 -17.07
CA ASN A 276 5.62 -3.96 -17.52
C ASN A 276 6.13 -5.27 -16.87
N GLU A 277 5.72 -5.57 -15.65
CA GLU A 277 6.12 -6.78 -14.92
C GLU A 277 5.16 -7.96 -15.10
N PHE A 278 3.86 -7.73 -15.28
CA PHE A 278 2.87 -8.81 -15.34
C PHE A 278 2.41 -9.13 -16.76
N GLU A 279 2.55 -8.22 -17.73
CA GLU A 279 2.17 -8.48 -19.12
C GLU A 279 3.06 -9.57 -19.74
N GLY A 280 2.43 -10.63 -20.25
CA GLY A 280 3.14 -11.78 -20.82
C GLY A 280 3.67 -12.80 -19.81
N LEU A 281 3.48 -12.60 -18.50
CA LEU A 281 3.79 -13.63 -17.49
C LEU A 281 2.77 -14.77 -17.55
N LYS A 282 3.29 -16.00 -17.62
CA LYS A 282 2.50 -17.24 -17.52
C LYS A 282 2.97 -18.03 -16.31
N ILE A 283 2.17 -18.07 -15.26
CA ILE A 283 2.53 -18.75 -14.01
C ILE A 283 1.71 -20.03 -13.87
N HIS A 284 2.38 -21.12 -13.48
CA HIS A 284 1.73 -22.39 -13.21
C HIS A 284 1.30 -22.43 -11.74
N ASP A 285 0.03 -22.76 -11.49
CA ASP A 285 -0.50 -22.96 -10.13
C ASP A 285 0.13 -24.18 -9.43
N GLU A 286 0.02 -24.25 -8.10
CA GLU A 286 0.60 -25.30 -7.23
C GLU A 286 0.21 -26.73 -7.64
N ASN A 287 -0.92 -26.89 -8.34
CA ASN A 287 -1.41 -28.17 -8.84
C ASN A 287 -1.03 -28.47 -10.32
N MET A 288 -0.25 -27.60 -10.98
CA MET A 288 -0.03 -27.55 -12.44
C MET A 288 -1.33 -27.61 -13.28
N LYS A 289 -2.49 -27.33 -12.68
CA LYS A 289 -3.80 -27.50 -13.32
C LYS A 289 -4.30 -26.25 -14.02
N SER A 290 -3.88 -25.06 -13.60
CA SER A 290 -4.29 -23.80 -14.21
C SER A 290 -3.10 -22.87 -14.44
N LEU A 291 -3.04 -22.32 -15.65
CA LEU A 291 -2.09 -21.29 -16.05
C LEU A 291 -2.70 -19.93 -15.73
N ILE A 292 -2.23 -19.29 -14.68
CA ILE A 292 -2.66 -17.93 -14.33
C ILE A 292 -1.89 -16.98 -15.24
N LYS A 293 -2.64 -16.22 -16.02
CA LYS A 293 -2.12 -15.17 -16.88
C LYS A 293 -1.86 -13.92 -16.05
N GLY A 294 -0.75 -13.23 -16.28
CA GLY A 294 -0.45 -12.00 -15.56
C GLY A 294 -1.48 -10.88 -15.82
N GLU A 295 -2.19 -10.92 -16.95
CA GLU A 295 -3.31 -10.02 -17.24
C GLU A 295 -4.49 -10.21 -16.28
N ASP A 296 -4.74 -11.44 -15.82
CA ASP A 296 -5.78 -11.71 -14.82
C ASP A 296 -5.38 -11.12 -13.46
N ILE A 297 -4.09 -11.13 -13.11
CA ILE A 297 -3.57 -10.49 -11.90
C ILE A 297 -3.77 -8.97 -11.99
N LEU A 298 -3.46 -8.35 -13.13
CA LEU A 298 -3.66 -6.91 -13.34
C LEU A 298 -5.14 -6.52 -13.19
N LYS A 299 -6.06 -7.32 -13.73
CA LYS A 299 -7.49 -7.02 -13.74
C LYS A 299 -8.17 -7.26 -12.39
N TYR A 300 -7.95 -8.44 -11.81
CA TYR A 300 -8.71 -8.89 -10.65
C TYR A 300 -8.06 -8.53 -9.31
N LYS A 301 -6.71 -8.48 -9.26
CA LYS A 301 -6.00 -8.14 -8.01
C LYS A 301 -5.73 -6.65 -7.86
N TRP A 302 -5.39 -5.99 -8.96
CA TRP A 302 -5.01 -4.57 -8.94
C TRP A 302 -6.06 -3.64 -9.54
N GLU A 303 -7.18 -4.19 -10.05
CA GLU A 303 -8.28 -3.43 -10.66
C GLU A 303 -7.81 -2.41 -11.71
N MET A 304 -6.81 -2.77 -12.51
CA MET A 304 -6.21 -1.86 -13.47
C MET A 304 -6.84 -1.98 -14.85
N ASP A 305 -6.87 -0.84 -15.55
CA ASP A 305 -7.29 -0.74 -16.94
C ASP A 305 -6.23 -1.35 -17.86
N ILE A 306 -6.60 -2.44 -18.53
CA ILE A 306 -5.75 -3.17 -19.50
C ILE A 306 -6.01 -2.71 -20.95
N ASP A 307 -7.02 -1.85 -21.15
CA ASP A 307 -7.48 -1.42 -22.48
C ASP A 307 -6.41 -0.68 -23.29
N TYR A 308 -5.38 -0.14 -22.61
CA TYR A 308 -4.32 0.62 -23.25
C TYR A 308 -2.92 0.21 -22.74
N SER A 309 -1.93 0.38 -23.62
CA SER A 309 -0.54 -0.06 -23.40
C SER A 309 0.20 0.75 -22.33
N LYS A 310 1.17 0.10 -21.66
CA LYS A 310 2.12 0.71 -20.71
C LYS A 310 2.80 1.98 -21.23
N TRP A 311 2.98 2.12 -22.54
CA TRP A 311 3.58 3.31 -23.16
C TRP A 311 2.72 4.56 -23.06
N VAL A 312 1.39 4.41 -22.99
CA VAL A 312 0.48 5.54 -22.77
C VAL A 312 0.64 6.09 -21.35
N ASP A 313 0.81 5.21 -20.35
CA ASP A 313 1.10 5.64 -18.98
C ASP A 313 2.40 6.47 -18.92
N LEU A 314 3.45 6.02 -19.63
CA LEU A 314 4.70 6.78 -19.76
C LEU A 314 4.50 8.12 -20.46
N ALA A 315 3.71 8.16 -21.54
CA ALA A 315 3.40 9.41 -22.24
C ALA A 315 2.63 10.41 -21.36
N ILE A 316 1.69 9.94 -20.54
CA ILE A 316 0.98 10.76 -19.55
C ILE A 316 1.97 11.34 -18.54
N LEU A 317 2.89 10.52 -18.01
CA LEU A 317 3.91 10.98 -17.06
C LEU A 317 4.84 12.03 -17.68
N LEU A 318 5.28 11.84 -18.94
CA LEU A 318 6.07 12.84 -19.67
C LEU A 318 5.28 14.14 -19.88
N GLY A 319 3.99 14.05 -20.21
CA GLY A 319 3.10 15.20 -20.30
C GLY A 319 2.96 15.93 -18.97
N MET A 320 2.89 15.19 -17.85
CA MET A 320 2.87 15.76 -16.50
C MET A 320 4.16 16.51 -16.16
N ILE A 321 5.34 16.09 -16.64
CA ILE A 321 6.59 16.84 -16.44
C ILE A 321 6.46 18.23 -17.05
N ILE A 322 6.01 18.29 -18.31
CA ILE A 322 5.83 19.56 -19.02
C ILE A 322 4.82 20.43 -18.26
N LEU A 323 3.69 19.85 -17.84
CA LEU A 323 2.68 20.55 -17.06
C LEU A 323 3.26 21.13 -15.76
N TYR A 324 4.03 20.35 -14.99
CA TYR A 324 4.61 20.81 -13.73
C TYR A 324 5.66 21.90 -13.95
N ARG A 325 6.46 21.83 -15.02
CA ARG A 325 7.42 22.89 -15.37
C ARG A 325 6.70 24.18 -15.80
N LEU A 326 5.59 24.07 -16.53
CA LEU A 326 4.75 25.22 -16.87
C LEU A 326 4.07 25.83 -15.64
N LEU A 327 3.57 24.99 -14.73
CA LEU A 327 3.01 25.46 -13.45
C LEU A 327 4.07 26.18 -12.62
N PHE A 328 5.28 25.63 -12.51
CA PHE A 328 6.40 26.31 -11.85
C PHE A 328 6.67 27.68 -12.46
N LEU A 329 6.75 27.76 -13.79
CA LEU A 329 6.94 29.04 -14.50
C LEU A 329 5.81 30.03 -14.20
N LEU A 330 4.56 29.55 -14.14
CA LEU A 330 3.40 30.35 -13.79
C LEU A 330 3.50 30.87 -12.36
N PHE A 331 3.84 30.03 -11.38
CA PHE A 331 3.99 30.45 -9.98
C PHE A 331 5.12 31.46 -9.79
N VAL A 332 6.25 31.26 -10.46
CA VAL A 332 7.36 32.24 -10.45
C VAL A 332 6.89 33.58 -11.01
N LYS A 333 6.21 33.60 -12.17
CA LYS A 333 5.66 34.84 -12.75
C LYS A 333 4.55 35.47 -11.91
N ALA A 334 3.72 34.66 -11.24
CA ALA A 334 2.67 35.16 -10.37
C ALA A 334 3.27 35.82 -9.12
N GLY A 335 4.28 35.18 -8.50
CA GLY A 335 5.02 35.74 -7.38
C GLY A 335 5.68 37.08 -7.71
N GLU A 336 6.12 37.27 -8.96
CA GLU A 336 6.66 38.53 -9.46
C GLU A 336 5.64 39.67 -9.50
N LYS A 337 4.37 39.40 -9.84
CA LYS A 337 3.31 40.42 -9.89
C LYS A 337 2.71 40.70 -8.51
N VAL A 338 2.57 39.68 -7.68
CA VAL A 338 1.90 39.78 -6.38
C VAL A 338 2.77 40.49 -5.34
N LYS A 339 4.07 40.19 -5.28
CA LYS A 339 4.98 40.83 -4.30
C LYS A 339 5.01 42.37 -4.37
N PRO A 340 5.19 43.00 -5.55
CA PRO A 340 5.14 44.46 -5.66
C PRO A 340 3.74 45.02 -5.45
N ALA A 341 2.67 44.32 -5.87
CA ALA A 341 1.29 44.75 -5.62
C ALA A 341 0.95 44.78 -4.12
N VAL A 342 1.32 43.73 -3.37
CA VAL A 342 1.16 43.67 -1.92
C VAL A 342 2.00 44.75 -1.23
N ARG A 343 3.23 44.99 -1.70
CA ARG A 343 4.09 46.05 -1.16
C ARG A 343 3.51 47.46 -1.42
N ALA A 344 2.90 47.68 -2.58
CA ALA A 344 2.23 48.93 -2.93
C ALA A 344 0.94 49.16 -2.12
N ILE A 345 0.19 48.10 -1.84
CA ILE A 345 -0.99 48.17 -0.96
C ILE A 345 -0.56 48.48 0.48
N MET A 346 0.48 47.80 0.99
CA MET A 346 0.99 48.05 2.34
C MET A 346 1.61 49.44 2.51
N SER A 347 2.23 50.01 1.46
CA SER A 347 2.74 51.40 1.51
C SER A 347 1.66 52.47 1.45
N ASN A 348 0.47 52.13 0.92
CA ASN A 348 -0.67 53.03 0.79
C ASN A 348 -1.62 53.00 2.00
N SER A 349 -1.39 52.13 2.99
CA SER A 349 -2.08 52.23 4.28
C SER A 349 -1.68 53.54 4.97
N PRO A 350 -2.63 54.41 5.35
CA PRO A 350 -2.31 55.72 5.88
C PRO A 350 -1.49 55.57 7.17
N LYS A 351 -0.30 56.19 7.19
CA LYS A 351 0.40 56.50 8.44
C LYS A 351 -0.60 57.27 9.30
N GLN A 352 -1.00 56.70 10.42
CA GLN A 352 -1.81 57.39 11.42
C GLN A 352 -1.07 58.67 11.80
N ILE A 353 -1.68 59.79 11.45
CA ILE A 353 -1.22 61.15 11.76
C ILE A 353 -1.35 61.31 13.27
N ASN A 354 -0.26 61.09 14.00
CA ASN A 354 -0.14 61.61 15.36
C ASN A 354 0.52 62.99 15.25
N SER A 355 -0.30 63.97 14.88
CA SER A 355 -0.03 65.40 15.03
C SER A 355 -1.17 65.98 15.86
N ALA A 356 -1.03 65.91 17.17
CA ALA A 356 -1.78 66.75 18.09
C ALA A 356 -0.76 67.31 19.09
N GLU A 357 -0.12 68.41 18.68
CA GLU A 357 0.44 69.38 19.61
C GLU A 357 -0.71 69.88 20.49
N THR A 358 -0.65 69.60 21.79
CA THR A 358 -1.49 70.30 22.78
C THR A 358 -0.67 71.45 23.37
N PRO A 359 -1.18 72.69 23.34
CA PRO A 359 -0.45 73.85 23.84
C PRO A 359 -0.41 73.86 25.37
N LEU A 360 0.71 74.34 25.89
CA LEU A 360 0.94 74.71 27.28
C LEU A 360 -0.20 75.59 27.81
N HIS A 361 -0.85 75.17 28.89
CA HIS A 361 -1.49 76.10 29.82
C HIS A 361 -1.19 75.69 31.26
N GLU A 362 -0.60 76.66 31.95
CA GLU A 362 -0.44 76.83 33.39
C GLU A 362 -1.58 76.24 34.22
N PHE A 363 -1.25 75.65 35.37
CA PHE A 363 -1.92 76.03 36.62
C PHE A 363 -0.98 75.80 37.80
N SER A 364 -0.67 76.89 38.51
CA SER A 364 -0.10 76.89 39.85
C SER A 364 -1.13 76.41 40.87
N ALA A 365 -0.71 75.59 41.83
CA ALA A 365 -0.92 75.78 43.28
C ALA A 365 -0.20 74.66 44.04
#